data_AF-A0A127Q6T1-F1
#
_entry.id   AF-A0A127Q6T1-F1
#
_cell.length_a   1.000
_cell.length_b   1.000
_cell.length_c   1.000
_cell.angle_alpha   90.00
_cell.angle_beta   90.00
_cell.angle_gamma   90.00
#
_symmetry.space_group_name_H-M   'P 1'
#
loop_
_entity.id
_entity.type
_entity.pdbx_description
1 polymer ?
#
loop_
_entity_poly.entity_id
_entity_poly.type
_entity_poly.pdbx_seq_one_letter_code
_entity_poly.pdbx_strand_id
1 'polypeptide(L)' 'MANPDRTKEIKSFQFRDLRAKAGTDKEETGGMSEAQAQLGHTTPTMTAHYVRHRLGKLVKPTK' A
#
# COMPACT_ATOMS: atom_id res chain seq x y z
N MET A 1 13.96 7.70 -26.34
CA MET A 1 13.20 6.45 -26.54
C MET A 1 12.26 6.28 -25.35
N ALA A 2 10.95 6.26 -25.57
CA ALA A 2 9.97 6.03 -24.51
C ALA A 2 10.02 4.56 -24.08
N ASN A 3 10.06 4.29 -22.76
CA ASN A 3 9.97 2.93 -22.23
C ASN A 3 8.49 2.47 -22.29
N PRO A 4 8.13 1.55 -23.20
CA PRO A 4 6.74 1.21 -23.49
C PRO A 4 6.00 0.54 -22.32
N ASP A 5 6.73 -0.10 -21.41
CA ASP A 5 6.14 -0.76 -20.24
C ASP A 5 5.61 0.27 -19.24
N ARG A 6 6.40 1.32 -18.98
CA ARG A 6 5.99 2.44 -18.12
C ARG A 6 4.77 3.16 -18.66
N THR A 7 4.62 3.26 -19.98
CA THR A 7 3.45 3.87 -20.60
C THR A 7 2.16 3.11 -20.26
N LYS A 8 2.18 1.78 -20.21
CA LYS A 8 1.02 0.97 -19.81
C LYS A 8 0.70 1.16 -18.33
N GLU A 9 1.72 1.11 -17.48
CA GLU A 9 1.57 1.30 -16.02
C GLU A 9 0.96 2.67 -15.71
N ILE A 10 1.50 3.74 -16.30
CA ILE A 10 1.00 5.10 -16.11
C ILE A 10 -0.47 5.23 -16.56
N LYS A 11 -0.85 4.59 -17.67
CA LYS A 11 -2.25 4.58 -18.13
C LYS A 11 -3.18 3.79 -17.22
N SER A 12 -2.67 2.77 -16.53
CA SER A 12 -3.45 1.94 -15.59
C SER A 12 -3.59 2.56 -14.20
N PHE A 13 -2.68 3.48 -13.84
CA PHE A 13 -2.69 4.16 -12.55
C PHE A 13 -3.95 5.00 -12.36
N GLN A 14 -4.51 4.96 -11.15
CA GLN A 14 -5.61 5.81 -10.73
C GLN A 14 -5.27 6.52 -9.43
N PHE A 15 -5.77 7.73 -9.21
CA PHE A 15 -5.49 8.48 -7.97
C PHE A 15 -5.86 7.73 -6.68
N ARG A 16 -6.87 6.85 -6.73
CA ARG A 16 -7.25 5.97 -5.61
C ARG A 16 -6.13 5.00 -5.19
N ASP A 17 -5.19 4.68 -6.09
CA ASP A 17 -4.04 3.83 -5.76
C ASP A 17 -3.11 4.49 -4.76
N LEU A 18 -3.10 5.83 -4.67
CA LEU A 18 -2.35 6.55 -3.64
C LEU A 18 -2.87 6.23 -2.24
N ARG A 19 -4.18 6.03 -2.08
CA ARG A 19 -4.79 5.65 -0.80
C ARG A 19 -4.36 4.25 -0.37
N ALA A 20 -4.35 3.30 -1.30
CA ALA A 20 -3.85 1.95 -1.03
C ALA A 20 -2.35 1.96 -0.70
N LYS A 21 -1.55 2.73 -1.45
CA LYS A 21 -0.12 2.92 -1.17
C LYS A 21 0.12 3.52 0.22
N ALA A 22 -0.57 4.61 0.56
CA ALA A 22 -0.44 5.28 1.86
C ALA A 22 -0.85 4.37 3.03
N GLY A 23 -1.93 3.60 2.88
CA GLY A 23 -2.34 2.61 3.88
C GLY A 23 -1.31 1.50 4.08
N THR A 24 -0.71 1.03 2.98
CA THR A 24 0.34 0.00 3.01
C THR A 24 1.61 0.52 3.71
N ASP A 25 2.06 1.73 3.38
CA ASP A 25 3.25 2.35 3.98
C ASP A 25 3.04 2.62 5.49
N LYS A 26 1.80 2.93 5.87
CA LYS A 26 1.46 3.12 7.28
C LYS A 26 1.42 1.81 8.05
N GLU A 27 0.87 0.75 7.46
CA GLU A 27 0.88 -0.57 8.06
C GLU A 27 2.31 -1.06 8.29
N GLU A 28 3.22 -0.79 7.35
CA GLU A 28 4.62 -1.16 7.47
C GLU A 28 5.33 -0.46 8.64
N THR A 29 5.01 0.83 8.86
CA THR A 29 5.70 1.66 9.86
C THR A 29 5.06 1.61 11.26
N GLY A 30 3.73 1.49 11.33
CA GLY A 30 2.95 1.58 12.58
C GLY A 30 1.91 0.46 12.76
N GLY A 31 1.84 -0.49 11.83
CA GLY A 31 0.92 -1.62 11.91
C GLY A 31 -0.51 -1.32 11.47
N MET A 32 -1.34 -2.36 11.52
CA MET A 32 -2.68 -2.38 10.92
C MET A 32 -3.66 -1.38 11.55
N SER A 33 -3.54 -1.13 12.87
CA SER A 33 -4.43 -0.21 13.58
C SER A 33 -4.19 1.24 13.16
N GLU A 34 -2.92 1.65 12.99
CA GLU A 34 -2.59 2.98 12.51
C GLU A 34 -2.99 3.18 11.05
N ALA A 35 -2.82 2.16 10.21
CA ALA A 35 -3.32 2.17 8.84
C ALA A 35 -4.85 2.32 8.78
N GLN A 36 -5.59 1.63 9.65
CA GLN A 36 -7.04 1.77 9.74
C GLN A 36 -7.47 3.19 10.12
N ALA A 37 -6.80 3.79 11.12
CA ALA A 37 -7.07 5.16 11.54
C ALA A 37 -6.78 6.17 10.42
N GLN A 38 -5.65 6.02 9.71
CA GLN A 38 -5.31 6.89 8.58
C GLN A 38 -6.29 6.78 7.41
N LEU A 39 -6.80 5.57 7.14
CA LEU A 39 -7.79 5.36 6.09
C LEU A 39 -9.21 5.74 6.55
N GLY A 40 -9.46 5.91 7.85
CA GLY A 40 -10.79 6.20 8.39
C GLY A 40 -11.78 5.05 8.17
N HIS A 41 -11.30 3.80 8.26
CA HIS A 41 -12.16 2.63 8.12
C HIS A 41 -12.70 2.15 9.47
N THR A 42 -13.96 1.72 9.49
CA THR A 42 -14.61 1.21 10.70
C THR A 42 -14.10 -0.17 11.10
N THR A 43 -13.69 -1.00 10.14
CA THR A 43 -13.21 -2.36 10.39
C THR A 43 -11.83 -2.62 9.79
N PRO A 44 -11.01 -3.47 10.43
CA PRO A 44 -9.71 -3.86 9.91
C PRO A 44 -9.81 -4.65 8.60
N THR A 45 -10.92 -5.38 8.38
CA THR A 45 -11.18 -6.08 7.11
C THR A 45 -11.22 -5.11 5.93
N MET A 46 -11.83 -3.93 6.10
CA MET A 46 -11.83 -2.90 5.06
C MET A 46 -10.43 -2.38 4.79
N THR A 47 -9.63 -2.15 5.84
CA THR A 47 -8.22 -1.76 5.72
C THR A 47 -7.39 -2.81 4.99
N ALA A 48 -7.66 -4.10 5.18
CA ALA A 48 -6.95 -5.19 4.52
C ALA A 48 -7.11 -5.18 2.99
N HIS A 49 -8.24 -4.66 2.47
CA HIS A 49 -8.41 -4.49 1.02
C HIS A 49 -7.50 -3.40 0.43
N TYR A 50 -7.06 -2.44 1.24
CA TYR A 50 -6.21 -1.32 0.80
C TYR A 50 -4.74 -1.54 1.12
N VAL A 51 -4.42 -2.30 2.17
CA VAL A 51 -3.05 -2.73 2.48
C VAL A 51 -2.66 -3.85 1.53
N ARG A 52 -1.74 -3.58 0.60
CA ARG A 52 -1.28 -4.56 -0.37
C ARG A 52 -0.15 -5.38 0.23
N HIS A 53 -0.26 -6.71 0.20
CA HIS A 53 0.86 -7.59 0.52
C HIS A 53 1.95 -7.47 -0.56
N ARG A 54 3.10 -6.87 -0.22
CA ARG A 54 4.31 -7.00 -1.05
C ARG A 54 4.80 -8.45 -1.01
N LEU A 55 5.64 -8.82 -1.99
CA LEU A 55 6.30 -10.13 -2.09
C LEU A 55 7.06 -10.59 -0.83
N GLY A 56 7.25 -9.72 0.16
CA GLY A 56 7.73 -10.06 1.50
C GLY A 56 7.51 -8.92 2.49
N LYS A 57 7.46 -9.26 3.79
CA LYS A 57 7.50 -8.28 4.89
C LYS A 57 8.94 -7.78 5.03
N LEU A 58 9.12 -6.46 5.04
CA LEU A 58 10.42 -5.88 5.37
C LEU A 58 10.72 -6.18 6.84
N VAL A 59 11.77 -6.96 7.08
CA VAL A 59 12.23 -7.36 8.40
C VAL A 59 13.62 -6.78 8.64
N LYS A 60 13.89 -6.36 9.88
CA LYS A 60 15.25 -5.98 10.26
C LYS A 60 16.11 -7.26 10.36
N PRO A 61 17.40 -7.20 9.96
CA PRO A 61 18.34 -8.29 10.18
C PRO A 61 18.32 -8.71 11.66
N THR A 62 18.34 -10.02 11.91
CA THR A 62 18.29 -10.57 13.27
C THR A 62 19.66 -10.59 13.97
N LYS A 63 20.75 -10.18 13.29
CA LYS A 63 22.10 -10.00 13.84
C LYS A 63 22.84 -8.91 13.09
#